data_AF-A0A9P1DEX9-F1
#
_entry.id   AF-A0A9P1DEX9-F1
#
_cell.length_a   1.000
_cell.length_b   1.000
_cell.length_c   1.000
_cell.angle_alpha   90.00
_cell.angle_beta   90.00
_cell.angle_gamma   90.00
#
_symmetry.space_group_name_H-M   'P 1'
#
loop_
_entity.id
_entity.type
_entity.pdbx_description
1 polymer ?
#
loop_
_entity_poly.entity_id
_entity_poly.type
_entity_poly.pdbx_seq_one_letter_code
_entity_poly.pdbx_strand_id
1 'polypeptide(L)'
;MRGLVCAFAVLLAVLCQVTSIDLYAKGVVIVEELYLQLLQLAGDVSVTVTSSIPGGDALTPSPPSPEPQASITSSIEKADVLKQPLAKNEQEIDAQQRVSARRYAQMKDMKAVEALPLPPDEIRRSMPPLDRHGPEMRCGEFLPTESRLITRNVELHTRSVFQGNFGGSQYVWKYFVTFKNLGEETVQMLTRHWIFVDALGRLAAEVKGPGARGVTPVLPPKGEWTYESGTSLDTPYGSMHGSFQFDLLQGGHGPRSFSARVGRLALSDDGRAKEVPCVDEAKEGMLPLTSVLSVERVILGGRAEFSRKKAGKYYFQYDVQFNNARDSDVDVLSHLWEVVDSKGQRHTVSEGPGVGGAYKHQERPLRAGDAFRVNGEIWSPTRAGNAQGTFRVLIRGEESHEIEARTDFMGLSADKDITHVPNFVSDPNFAGS
;
A
#
# COMPACT_ATOMS: atom_id res chain seq x y z
N MET A 1 22.23 46.64 22.15
CA MET A 1 21.01 45.80 22.07
C MET A 1 21.37 44.32 21.82
N ARG A 2 21.88 43.62 22.85
CA ARG A 2 22.03 42.13 22.83
C ARG A 2 21.71 41.51 24.20
N GLY A 3 22.05 42.18 25.31
CA GLY A 3 21.66 41.73 26.66
C GLY A 3 20.16 41.75 26.99
N LEU A 4 19.35 42.56 26.28
CA LEU A 4 17.90 42.64 26.54
C LEU A 4 17.12 41.40 26.05
N VAL A 5 17.66 40.69 25.05
CA VAL A 5 17.00 39.53 24.42
C VAL A 5 17.14 38.28 25.30
N CYS A 6 18.31 38.07 25.91
CA CYS A 6 18.52 36.97 26.87
C CYS A 6 17.67 37.14 28.14
N ALA A 7 17.48 38.37 28.63
CA ALA A 7 16.63 38.63 29.79
C ALA A 7 15.15 38.28 29.53
N PHE A 8 14.64 38.59 28.32
CA PHE A 8 13.27 38.21 27.93
C PHE A 8 13.09 36.69 27.76
N ALA A 9 14.07 36.00 27.18
CA ALA A 9 14.01 34.55 26.99
C ALA A 9 13.97 33.78 28.33
N VAL A 10 14.76 34.21 29.33
CA VAL A 10 14.73 33.61 30.67
C VAL A 10 13.41 33.91 31.39
N LEU A 11 12.86 35.13 31.26
CA LEU A 11 11.59 35.49 31.88
C LEU A 11 10.41 34.68 31.30
N LEU A 12 10.39 34.43 29.98
CA LEU A 12 9.40 33.57 29.33
C LEU A 12 9.54 32.09 29.75
N ALA A 13 10.77 31.58 29.89
CA ALA A 13 11.00 30.21 30.37
C ALA A 13 10.49 30.00 31.81
N VAL A 14 10.71 30.98 32.70
CA VAL A 14 10.21 30.94 34.08
C VAL A 14 8.68 31.07 34.13
N LEU A 15 8.08 31.96 33.33
CA LEU A 15 6.62 32.07 33.24
C LEU A 15 5.96 30.77 32.74
N CYS A 16 6.58 30.09 31.77
CA CYS A 16 6.04 28.84 31.22
C CYS A 16 6.07 27.66 32.21
N GLN A 17 7.01 27.65 33.16
CA GLN A 17 7.02 26.65 34.24
C GLN A 17 5.99 26.92 35.35
N VAL A 18 5.54 28.18 35.53
CA VAL A 18 4.58 28.56 36.58
C VAL A 18 3.12 28.38 36.14
N THR A 19 2.81 28.37 34.84
CA THR A 19 1.44 28.15 34.32
C THR A 19 1.18 26.72 33.82
N SER A 20 1.99 25.74 34.23
CA SER A 20 1.86 24.33 33.83
C SER A 20 0.79 23.53 34.61
N ILE A 21 -0.13 24.24 35.29
CA ILE A 21 -1.32 23.69 35.93
C ILE A 21 -2.52 24.52 35.41
N ASP A 22 -3.58 23.85 34.94
CA ASP A 22 -4.87 24.38 34.41
C ASP A 22 -5.02 24.83 32.95
N LEU A 23 -4.04 24.67 32.05
CA LEU A 23 -4.22 24.95 30.61
C LEU A 23 -4.50 23.74 29.69
N TYR A 24 -4.72 22.55 30.26
CA TYR A 24 -5.13 21.35 29.50
C TYR A 24 -6.61 21.33 29.05
N ALA A 25 -7.33 22.45 29.20
CA ALA A 25 -8.78 22.53 29.01
C ALA A 25 -9.26 23.69 28.12
N LYS A 26 -8.64 23.91 26.95
CA LYS A 26 -9.24 24.42 25.69
C LYS A 26 -8.17 24.53 24.60
N GLY A 27 -8.45 24.02 23.40
CA GLY A 27 -7.46 23.94 22.32
C GLY A 27 -7.19 25.27 21.61
N VAL A 28 -5.91 25.50 21.27
CA VAL A 28 -5.45 26.53 20.32
C VAL A 28 -4.33 25.94 19.46
N VAL A 29 -4.50 25.93 18.15
CA VAL A 29 -3.53 25.43 17.15
C VAL A 29 -2.79 26.62 16.53
N ILE A 30 -1.88 27.27 17.27
CA ILE A 30 -1.06 28.41 16.75
C ILE A 30 0.33 28.49 17.42
N VAL A 31 1.03 27.35 17.63
CA VAL A 31 2.41 27.36 18.19
C VAL A 31 3.41 26.57 17.33
N GLU A 32 2.94 25.70 16.44
CA GLU A 32 3.80 24.78 15.66
C GLU A 32 4.48 25.46 14.45
N GLU A 33 3.80 26.40 13.77
CA GLU A 33 4.33 27.05 12.55
C GLU A 33 5.53 27.98 12.82
N LEU A 34 5.55 28.67 13.97
CA LEU A 34 6.61 29.61 14.33
C LEU A 34 7.93 28.91 14.71
N TYR A 35 7.87 27.67 15.18
CA TYR A 35 9.05 26.86 15.48
C TYR A 35 9.73 26.34 14.20
N LEU A 36 8.93 25.90 13.22
CA LEU A 36 9.42 25.39 11.94
C LEU A 36 10.06 26.47 11.06
N GLN A 37 9.54 27.72 11.09
CA GLN A 37 10.15 28.83 10.35
C GLN A 37 11.51 29.29 10.92
N LEU A 38 11.75 29.14 12.24
CA LEU A 38 13.05 29.46 12.84
C LEU A 38 14.14 28.43 12.50
N LEU A 39 13.77 27.15 12.36
CA LEU A 39 14.70 26.08 11.99
C LEU A 39 15.19 26.15 10.53
N GLN A 40 14.44 26.79 9.64
CA GLN A 40 14.85 26.99 8.24
C GLN A 40 15.86 28.14 8.03
N LEU A 41 16.15 28.95 9.06
CA LEU A 41 17.07 30.09 8.98
C LEU A 41 18.47 29.84 9.58
N ALA A 42 18.70 28.67 10.19
CA ALA A 42 19.99 28.30 10.79
C ALA A 42 20.70 27.20 9.97
N GLY A 43 21.22 27.59 8.80
CA GLY A 43 22.03 26.71 7.95
C GLY A 43 23.39 26.34 8.56
N ASP A 44 23.93 25.20 8.12
CA ASP A 44 25.14 24.51 8.60
C ASP A 44 26.28 25.38 9.16
N VAL A 45 26.71 25.05 10.39
CA VAL A 45 28.11 25.21 10.82
C VAL A 45 28.51 24.04 11.71
N SER A 46 29.52 23.27 11.30
CA SER A 46 30.22 22.32 12.17
C SER A 46 31.33 23.04 12.94
N VAL A 47 31.39 22.85 14.27
CA VAL A 47 32.50 23.37 15.10
C VAL A 47 32.97 22.29 16.07
N THR A 48 34.20 21.85 15.90
CA THR A 48 34.92 21.04 16.90
C THR A 48 35.64 21.98 17.88
N VAL A 49 35.49 21.76 19.19
CA VAL A 49 36.22 22.53 20.21
C VAL A 49 36.90 21.58 21.19
N THR A 50 38.21 21.76 21.36
CA THR A 50 39.04 21.12 22.38
C THR A 50 39.44 22.13 23.45
N SER A 51 39.48 21.73 24.72
CA SER A 51 39.98 22.50 25.87
C SER A 51 40.24 21.54 27.05
N SER A 52 40.98 21.98 28.09
CA SER A 52 41.62 21.07 29.04
C SER A 52 41.96 21.67 30.41
N ILE A 53 41.80 20.87 31.48
CA ILE A 53 42.63 20.69 32.71
C ILE A 53 43.00 22.00 33.49
N PRO A 54 42.75 22.16 34.83
CA PRO A 54 43.35 21.30 35.88
C PRO A 54 42.68 21.16 37.29
N GLY A 55 43.00 20.04 37.97
CA GLY A 55 43.46 20.00 39.38
C GLY A 55 42.45 19.95 40.55
N GLY A 56 42.65 19.01 41.49
CA GLY A 56 41.99 18.95 42.81
C GLY A 56 41.99 17.55 43.45
N ASP A 57 42.34 17.44 44.74
CA ASP A 57 42.75 16.18 45.39
C ASP A 57 41.64 15.28 45.99
N ALA A 58 42.07 14.05 46.26
CA ALA A 58 41.39 12.85 46.77
C ALA A 58 40.38 12.98 47.93
N LEU A 59 39.36 12.11 47.91
CA LEU A 59 38.98 11.17 49.00
C LEU A 59 37.86 10.20 48.55
N THR A 60 37.94 8.93 48.96
CA THR A 60 36.91 7.87 48.81
C THR A 60 36.25 7.57 50.19
N PRO A 61 35.20 6.73 50.36
CA PRO A 61 34.44 5.92 49.39
C PRO A 61 32.88 5.99 49.53
N SER A 62 32.14 5.36 48.60
CA SER A 62 30.92 4.52 48.81
C SER A 62 29.92 4.64 47.63
N PRO A 63 29.28 3.54 47.17
CA PRO A 63 28.33 3.57 46.05
C PRO A 63 26.86 3.67 46.50
N PRO A 64 26.02 4.40 45.73
CA PRO A 64 24.60 4.09 45.64
C PRO A 64 24.12 3.85 44.20
N SER A 65 23.13 2.95 44.10
CA SER A 65 22.31 2.55 42.96
C SER A 65 22.09 3.56 41.82
N PRO A 66 22.16 3.14 40.54
CA PRO A 66 21.61 3.90 39.42
C PRO A 66 20.10 3.63 39.24
N GLU A 67 19.26 4.62 39.55
CA GLU A 67 17.92 4.72 38.98
C GLU A 67 17.94 5.54 37.66
N PRO A 68 16.93 5.40 36.79
CA PRO A 68 17.13 5.62 35.36
C PRO A 68 16.93 7.07 34.92
N GLN A 69 17.81 7.55 34.03
CA GLN A 69 17.54 8.71 33.19
C GLN A 69 17.81 8.40 31.71
N ALA A 70 16.91 8.92 30.86
CA ALA A 70 16.91 8.96 29.39
C ALA A 70 15.91 8.03 28.67
N SER A 71 14.62 8.41 28.68
CA SER A 71 13.64 7.95 27.68
C SER A 71 12.74 9.12 27.21
N ILE A 72 13.34 10.18 26.65
CA ILE A 72 12.61 11.26 25.95
C ILE A 72 13.29 11.61 24.62
N THR A 73 13.64 10.60 23.82
CA THR A 73 14.00 10.74 22.40
C THR A 73 13.40 9.65 21.51
N SER A 74 12.74 8.64 22.09
CA SER A 74 12.32 7.44 21.34
C SER A 74 10.91 7.50 20.74
N SER A 75 10.13 8.56 20.98
CA SER A 75 8.70 8.58 20.63
C SER A 75 8.39 9.11 19.23
N ILE A 76 9.32 9.80 18.57
CA ILE A 76 9.08 10.44 17.27
C ILE A 76 9.46 9.51 16.10
N GLU A 77 10.52 8.70 16.22
CA GLU A 77 10.90 7.71 15.18
C GLU A 77 9.94 6.49 15.11
N LYS A 78 9.15 6.23 16.15
CA LYS A 78 8.40 4.96 16.31
C LYS A 78 7.12 4.84 15.47
N ALA A 79 6.66 5.92 14.83
CA ALA A 79 5.52 5.87 13.89
C ALA A 79 5.94 5.62 12.43
N ASP A 80 7.22 5.77 12.11
CA ASP A 80 7.74 5.80 10.73
C ASP A 80 8.18 4.43 10.19
N VAL A 81 8.12 3.34 10.96
CA VAL A 81 8.57 2.02 10.45
C VAL A 81 7.58 1.39 9.47
N LEU A 82 6.27 1.64 9.66
CA LEU A 82 5.21 1.31 8.70
C LEU A 82 4.95 2.43 7.69
N LYS A 83 5.44 3.64 7.98
CA LYS A 83 5.31 4.85 7.15
C LYS A 83 6.66 5.36 6.62
N GLN A 84 7.63 4.46 6.40
CA GLN A 84 8.83 4.84 5.64
C GLN A 84 8.32 5.44 4.32
N PRO A 85 8.86 6.58 3.88
CA PRO A 85 8.36 7.26 2.69
C PRO A 85 8.30 6.25 1.54
N LEU A 86 7.34 6.45 0.63
CA LEU A 86 7.03 5.55 -0.49
C LEU A 86 8.12 5.58 -1.59
N ALA A 87 9.39 5.60 -1.17
CA ALA A 87 10.55 6.04 -1.92
C ALA A 87 11.84 5.45 -1.30
N LYS A 88 12.30 4.32 -1.87
CA LYS A 88 13.63 4.41 -2.49
C LYS A 88 13.38 5.15 -3.78
N ASN A 89 13.49 6.48 -3.70
CA ASN A 89 13.28 7.52 -4.71
C ASN A 89 12.08 7.34 -5.68
N GLU A 90 11.14 8.29 -5.74
CA GLU A 90 10.11 8.31 -6.81
C GLU A 90 10.76 8.27 -8.20
N GLN A 91 11.95 8.88 -8.35
CA GLN A 91 12.75 8.82 -9.57
C GLN A 91 13.21 7.40 -9.95
N GLU A 92 13.38 6.48 -8.99
CA GLU A 92 13.76 5.08 -9.23
C GLU A 92 12.54 4.24 -9.64
N ILE A 93 11.37 4.52 -9.05
CA ILE A 93 10.06 3.99 -9.47
C ILE A 93 9.78 4.43 -10.92
N ASP A 94 9.86 5.72 -11.20
CA ASP A 94 9.75 6.32 -12.55
C ASP A 94 10.78 5.73 -13.52
N ALA A 95 12.04 5.61 -13.11
CA ALA A 95 13.08 5.04 -13.98
C ALA A 95 12.77 3.59 -14.34
N GLN A 96 12.31 2.78 -13.37
CA GLN A 96 11.95 1.39 -13.63
C GLN A 96 10.66 1.26 -14.47
N GLN A 97 9.68 2.13 -14.24
CA GLN A 97 8.49 2.26 -15.09
C GLN A 97 8.88 2.63 -16.53
N ARG A 98 9.72 3.64 -16.73
CA ARG A 98 10.21 4.05 -18.06
C ARG A 98 11.06 2.98 -18.74
N VAL A 99 11.85 2.20 -18.00
CA VAL A 99 12.56 1.03 -18.55
C VAL A 99 11.58 -0.06 -18.98
N SER A 100 10.52 -0.28 -18.20
CA SER A 100 9.45 -1.24 -18.53
C SER A 100 8.67 -0.80 -19.77
N ALA A 101 8.26 0.48 -19.83
CA ALA A 101 7.60 1.11 -20.97
C ALA A 101 8.44 1.03 -22.25
N ARG A 102 9.71 1.45 -22.19
CA ARG A 102 10.63 1.42 -23.33
C ARG A 102 10.84 0.01 -23.85
N ARG A 103 11.00 -0.99 -22.97
CA ARG A 103 11.11 -2.40 -23.37
C ARG A 103 9.85 -2.87 -24.07
N TYR A 104 8.67 -2.54 -23.57
CA TYR A 104 7.41 -2.94 -24.19
C TYR A 104 7.20 -2.24 -25.55
N ALA A 105 7.46 -0.93 -25.65
CA ALA A 105 7.40 -0.18 -26.91
C ALA A 105 8.39 -0.69 -27.96
N GLN A 106 9.60 -1.13 -27.55
CA GLN A 106 10.58 -1.77 -28.44
C GLN A 106 10.16 -3.17 -28.95
N MET A 107 9.11 -3.77 -28.39
CA MET A 107 8.61 -5.11 -28.75
C MET A 107 7.36 -5.08 -29.65
N LYS A 108 6.88 -3.89 -30.03
CA LYS A 108 5.60 -3.67 -30.73
C LYS A 108 5.51 -4.31 -32.12
N ASP A 109 6.63 -4.55 -32.80
CA ASP A 109 6.68 -5.06 -34.18
C ASP A 109 6.39 -6.57 -34.35
N MET A 110 6.09 -7.31 -33.28
CA MET A 110 5.73 -8.73 -33.36
C MET A 110 4.22 -8.95 -33.29
N LYS A 111 3.61 -9.36 -34.41
CA LYS A 111 2.17 -9.66 -34.54
C LYS A 111 1.68 -10.58 -33.41
N ALA A 112 0.73 -10.07 -32.63
CA ALA A 112 -0.02 -10.84 -31.65
C ALA A 112 -1.09 -11.70 -32.32
N VAL A 113 -1.33 -12.89 -31.77
CA VAL A 113 -2.60 -13.62 -31.97
C VAL A 113 -3.61 -13.07 -30.95
N GLU A 114 -4.82 -12.81 -31.42
CA GLU A 114 -5.82 -12.02 -30.71
C GLU A 114 -6.70 -12.90 -29.82
N ALA A 115 -6.42 -12.86 -28.53
CA ALA A 115 -7.33 -13.29 -27.48
C ALA A 115 -7.43 -12.13 -26.47
N LEU A 116 -8.65 -11.70 -26.16
CA LEU A 116 -8.88 -10.62 -25.19
C LEU A 116 -8.29 -11.03 -23.82
N PRO A 117 -7.54 -10.13 -23.15
CA PRO A 117 -7.01 -10.42 -21.83
C PRO A 117 -8.15 -10.50 -20.81
N LEU A 118 -8.19 -11.58 -20.03
CA LEU A 118 -9.17 -11.73 -18.96
C LEU A 118 -8.86 -10.73 -17.82
N PRO A 119 -9.86 -10.10 -17.20
CA PRO A 119 -9.63 -9.23 -16.06
C PRO A 119 -9.07 -10.01 -14.85
N PRO A 120 -8.30 -9.36 -13.95
CA PRO A 120 -7.64 -9.98 -12.79
C PRO A 120 -8.50 -10.95 -11.96
N ASP A 121 -9.75 -10.57 -11.67
CA ASP A 121 -10.65 -11.40 -10.88
C ASP A 121 -11.21 -12.59 -11.67
N GLU A 122 -11.37 -12.51 -13.00
CA GLU A 122 -11.72 -13.67 -13.82
C GLU A 122 -10.55 -14.65 -13.92
N ILE A 123 -9.32 -14.17 -14.08
CA ILE A 123 -8.13 -15.04 -14.02
C ILE A 123 -8.11 -15.77 -12.67
N ARG A 124 -8.32 -15.05 -11.55
CA ARG A 124 -8.38 -15.63 -10.20
C ARG A 124 -9.51 -16.65 -10.06
N ARG A 125 -10.72 -16.37 -10.55
CA ARG A 125 -11.88 -17.28 -10.53
C ARG A 125 -11.69 -18.51 -11.44
N SER A 126 -10.96 -18.37 -12.55
CA SER A 126 -10.66 -19.47 -13.48
C SER A 126 -9.52 -20.39 -13.02
N MET A 127 -8.76 -19.99 -12.00
CA MET A 127 -7.72 -20.86 -11.46
C MET A 127 -8.36 -22.12 -10.83
N PRO A 128 -7.68 -23.27 -10.86
CA PRO A 128 -8.05 -24.42 -10.02
C PRO A 128 -8.17 -23.99 -8.55
N PRO A 129 -9.06 -24.59 -7.76
CA PRO A 129 -9.16 -24.28 -6.33
C PRO A 129 -7.81 -24.47 -5.63
N LEU A 130 -7.59 -23.72 -4.54
CA LEU A 130 -6.39 -23.86 -3.73
C LEU A 130 -6.41 -25.25 -3.06
N ASP A 131 -5.44 -26.10 -3.39
CA ASP A 131 -5.27 -27.38 -2.70
C ASP A 131 -4.78 -27.11 -1.27
N ARG A 132 -5.62 -27.43 -0.29
CA ARG A 132 -5.34 -27.24 1.15
C ARG A 132 -4.18 -28.09 1.65
N HIS A 133 -3.87 -29.19 0.98
CA HIS A 133 -2.71 -30.06 1.23
C HIS A 133 -1.57 -29.83 0.24
N GLY A 134 -1.81 -29.02 -0.80
CA GLY A 134 -0.82 -28.64 -1.79
C GLY A 134 0.26 -27.74 -1.19
N PRO A 135 1.43 -27.64 -1.86
CA PRO A 135 2.58 -26.86 -1.39
C PRO A 135 2.29 -25.36 -1.22
N GLU A 136 1.18 -24.89 -1.78
CA GLU A 136 0.71 -23.51 -1.76
C GLU A 136 -0.02 -23.12 -0.47
N MET A 137 -0.75 -24.04 0.18
CA MET A 137 -1.55 -23.73 1.37
C MET A 137 -1.03 -24.38 2.65
N ARG A 138 -0.61 -25.66 2.57
CA ARG A 138 -0.05 -26.45 3.69
C ARG A 138 -0.76 -26.20 5.02
N CYS A 139 -2.08 -26.39 5.03
CA CYS A 139 -2.89 -26.22 6.24
C CYS A 139 -2.57 -27.31 7.27
N GLY A 140 -2.27 -26.92 8.51
CA GLY A 140 -1.91 -27.86 9.59
C GLY A 140 -0.45 -28.33 9.57
N GLU A 141 0.42 -27.68 8.80
CA GLU A 141 1.86 -27.91 8.81
C GLU A 141 2.62 -26.69 9.38
N PHE A 142 3.88 -26.92 9.77
CA PHE A 142 4.81 -25.83 10.10
C PHE A 142 5.20 -25.07 8.83
N LEU A 143 4.72 -23.84 8.71
CA LEU A 143 5.02 -22.97 7.59
C LEU A 143 6.45 -22.42 7.68
N PRO A 144 7.30 -22.60 6.66
CA PRO A 144 8.61 -21.93 6.60
C PRO A 144 8.46 -20.40 6.48
N THR A 145 9.51 -19.65 6.81
CA THR A 145 9.58 -18.18 6.63
C THR A 145 9.89 -17.74 5.20
N GLU A 146 10.03 -18.69 4.28
CA GLU A 146 10.18 -18.46 2.85
C GLU A 146 9.28 -19.40 2.01
N SER A 147 8.97 -18.98 0.79
CA SER A 147 8.13 -19.70 -0.16
C SER A 147 8.69 -19.54 -1.56
N ARG A 148 8.79 -20.63 -2.32
CA ARG A 148 9.25 -20.63 -3.71
C ARG A 148 8.32 -21.50 -4.54
N LEU A 149 7.61 -20.88 -5.49
CA LEU A 149 6.72 -21.56 -6.43
C LEU A 149 7.02 -21.09 -7.85
N ILE A 150 6.77 -21.95 -8.83
CA ILE A 150 6.90 -21.64 -10.26
C ILE A 150 5.52 -21.78 -10.91
N THR A 151 5.08 -20.75 -11.62
CA THR A 151 3.83 -20.77 -12.40
C THR A 151 4.11 -20.23 -13.80
N ARG A 152 3.83 -21.04 -14.84
CA ARG A 152 4.14 -20.72 -16.26
C ARG A 152 5.55 -20.12 -16.45
N ASN A 153 6.55 -20.80 -15.90
CA ASN A 153 7.96 -20.39 -15.92
C ASN A 153 8.30 -19.06 -15.20
N VAL A 154 7.36 -18.44 -14.47
CA VAL A 154 7.69 -17.37 -13.52
C VAL A 154 7.88 -17.98 -12.14
N GLU A 155 9.10 -17.90 -11.61
CA GLU A 155 9.38 -18.23 -10.21
C GLU A 155 9.07 -17.02 -9.32
N LEU A 156 8.29 -17.25 -8.27
CA LEU A 156 8.07 -16.32 -7.17
C LEU A 156 8.76 -16.85 -5.92
N HIS A 157 9.80 -16.14 -5.48
CA HIS A 157 10.54 -16.45 -4.26
C HIS A 157 10.28 -15.34 -3.22
N THR A 158 9.48 -15.66 -2.21
CA THR A 158 9.09 -14.74 -1.13
C THR A 158 9.74 -15.14 0.19
N ARG A 159 10.28 -14.17 0.95
CA ARG A 159 10.80 -14.39 2.31
C ARG A 159 10.38 -13.29 3.27
N SER A 160 10.11 -13.63 4.53
CA SER A 160 9.80 -12.68 5.60
C SER A 160 11.02 -12.43 6.51
N VAL A 161 11.07 -11.24 7.12
CA VAL A 161 12.10 -10.82 8.09
C VAL A 161 11.43 -9.96 9.16
N PHE A 162 11.49 -10.40 10.42
CA PHE A 162 10.98 -9.62 11.55
C PHE A 162 11.78 -8.33 11.74
N GLN A 163 11.12 -7.24 12.14
CA GLN A 163 11.74 -5.92 12.36
C GLN A 163 11.66 -5.46 13.82
N GLY A 164 10.93 -6.18 14.67
CA GLY A 164 10.68 -5.81 16.06
C GLY A 164 9.19 -5.59 16.37
N ASN A 165 8.89 -5.39 17.65
CA ASN A 165 7.59 -4.97 18.12
C ASN A 165 7.58 -3.47 18.46
N PHE A 166 6.60 -2.75 17.95
CA PHE A 166 6.47 -1.30 18.12
C PHE A 166 5.25 -1.00 18.99
N GLY A 167 5.43 -0.14 19.99
CA GLY A 167 4.38 0.19 20.97
C GLY A 167 3.95 -0.94 21.92
N GLY A 168 4.57 -2.12 21.84
CA GLY A 168 4.27 -3.28 22.70
C GLY A 168 3.10 -4.14 22.25
N SER A 169 2.29 -3.70 21.27
CA SER A 169 1.13 -4.43 20.74
C SER A 169 1.26 -4.87 19.28
N GLN A 170 2.09 -4.20 18.46
CA GLN A 170 2.23 -4.52 17.04
C GLN A 170 3.59 -5.14 16.72
N TYR A 171 3.56 -6.28 16.05
CA TYR A 171 4.72 -6.98 15.50
C TYR A 171 4.85 -6.61 14.02
N VAL A 172 6.05 -6.23 13.57
CA VAL A 172 6.27 -5.74 12.20
C VAL A 172 7.25 -6.63 11.46
N TRP A 173 6.92 -6.95 10.20
CA TRP A 173 7.78 -7.66 9.28
C TRP A 173 8.01 -6.87 8.01
N LYS A 174 9.20 -7.05 7.43
CA LYS A 174 9.45 -6.80 6.01
C LYS A 174 9.37 -8.13 5.28
N TYR A 175 8.81 -8.11 4.08
CA TYR A 175 8.85 -9.24 3.16
C TYR A 175 9.46 -8.79 1.82
N PHE A 176 10.20 -9.72 1.23
CA PHE A 176 10.89 -9.54 -0.04
C PHE A 176 10.32 -10.54 -1.02
N VAL A 177 9.92 -10.09 -2.21
CA VAL A 177 9.41 -10.94 -3.29
C VAL A 177 10.34 -10.78 -4.48
N THR A 178 11.01 -11.86 -4.85
CA THR A 178 11.83 -11.95 -6.05
C THR A 178 11.05 -12.68 -7.13
N PHE A 179 11.00 -12.06 -8.30
CA PHE A 179 10.33 -12.52 -9.50
C PHE A 179 11.40 -12.88 -10.51
N LYS A 180 11.38 -14.11 -11.01
CA LYS A 180 12.35 -14.58 -11.98
C LYS A 180 11.65 -15.23 -13.16
N ASN A 181 11.79 -14.64 -14.34
CA ASN A 181 11.26 -15.21 -15.57
C ASN A 181 12.22 -16.29 -16.08
N LEU A 182 11.91 -17.55 -15.81
CA LEU A 182 12.65 -18.72 -16.30
C LEU A 182 12.30 -19.07 -17.75
N GLY A 183 11.27 -18.46 -18.34
CA GLY A 183 10.78 -18.72 -19.69
C GLY A 183 11.58 -18.03 -20.80
N GLU A 184 11.06 -18.14 -22.02
CA GLU A 184 11.56 -17.48 -23.24
C GLU A 184 10.62 -16.36 -23.75
N GLU A 185 9.43 -16.21 -23.15
CA GLU A 185 8.48 -15.14 -23.43
C GLU A 185 8.70 -13.96 -22.45
N THR A 186 8.54 -12.72 -22.91
CA THR A 186 8.53 -11.55 -21.99
C THR A 186 7.18 -11.47 -21.27
N VAL A 187 7.20 -11.34 -19.94
CA VAL A 187 6.00 -11.15 -19.10
C VAL A 187 6.01 -9.79 -18.41
N GLN A 188 4.83 -9.29 -18.02
CA GLN A 188 4.70 -8.10 -17.18
C GLN A 188 3.77 -8.37 -16.00
N MET A 189 4.19 -7.96 -14.80
CA MET A 189 3.33 -8.04 -13.61
C MET A 189 2.38 -6.84 -13.56
N LEU A 190 1.08 -7.13 -13.40
CA LEU A 190 -0.01 -6.15 -13.48
C LEU A 190 -0.58 -5.81 -12.10
N THR A 191 -0.96 -6.80 -11.30
CA THR A 191 -1.60 -6.61 -10.00
C THR A 191 -1.06 -7.57 -8.96
N ARG A 192 -1.23 -7.22 -7.68
CA ARG A 192 -0.95 -8.08 -6.53
C ARG A 192 -2.22 -8.30 -5.71
N HIS A 193 -2.27 -9.46 -5.07
CA HIS A 193 -3.27 -9.82 -4.09
C HIS A 193 -2.58 -10.54 -2.94
N TRP A 194 -2.74 -10.04 -1.72
CA TRP A 194 -2.15 -10.59 -0.49
C TRP A 194 -3.22 -10.87 0.55
N ILE A 195 -3.09 -11.99 1.24
CA ILE A 195 -3.88 -12.36 2.41
C ILE A 195 -2.91 -12.52 3.59
N PHE A 196 -3.26 -11.90 4.72
CA PHE A 196 -2.53 -11.96 5.98
C PHE A 196 -3.42 -12.56 7.06
N VAL A 197 -2.90 -13.56 7.77
CA VAL A 197 -3.60 -14.32 8.81
C VAL A 197 -2.83 -14.21 10.10
N ASP A 198 -3.50 -13.93 11.21
CA ASP A 198 -2.87 -13.89 12.53
C ASP A 198 -2.67 -15.31 13.13
N ALA A 199 -2.03 -15.38 14.29
CA ALA A 199 -1.80 -16.63 15.02
C ALA A 199 -3.10 -17.39 15.37
N LEU A 200 -4.25 -16.71 15.40
CA LEU A 200 -5.55 -17.26 15.79
C LEU A 200 -6.37 -17.71 14.57
N GLY A 201 -5.79 -17.74 13.37
CA GLY A 201 -6.49 -18.10 12.13
C GLY A 201 -7.39 -16.99 11.58
N ARG A 202 -7.35 -15.78 12.14
CA ARG A 202 -8.22 -14.67 11.75
C ARG A 202 -7.60 -13.88 10.60
N LEU A 203 -8.45 -13.43 9.68
CA LEU A 203 -8.07 -12.62 8.52
C LEU A 203 -7.69 -11.19 8.96
N ALA A 204 -6.40 -10.98 9.18
CA ALA A 204 -5.82 -9.72 9.66
C ALA A 204 -5.79 -8.63 8.59
N ALA A 205 -5.60 -9.00 7.32
CA ALA A 205 -5.78 -8.10 6.18
C ALA A 205 -5.92 -8.88 4.86
N GLU A 206 -6.68 -8.33 3.91
CA GLU A 206 -6.59 -8.69 2.49
C GLU A 206 -6.29 -7.42 1.70
N VAL A 207 -5.25 -7.47 0.87
CA VAL A 207 -4.73 -6.32 0.11
C VAL A 207 -4.70 -6.66 -1.38
N LYS A 208 -5.67 -6.13 -2.12
CA LYS A 208 -5.63 -6.01 -3.58
C LYS A 208 -4.91 -4.70 -3.96
N GLY A 209 -4.13 -4.69 -5.04
CA GLY A 209 -3.55 -3.44 -5.53
C GLY A 209 -2.80 -3.52 -6.87
N PRO A 210 -2.56 -2.38 -7.54
CA PRO A 210 -1.92 -2.31 -8.84
C PRO A 210 -0.40 -2.38 -8.70
N GLY A 211 0.23 -3.20 -9.54
CA GLY A 211 1.66 -3.51 -9.53
C GLY A 211 2.18 -4.00 -8.17
N ALA A 212 3.47 -3.76 -7.92
CA ALA A 212 4.04 -3.76 -6.58
C ALA A 212 4.88 -2.50 -6.37
N ARG A 213 4.71 -1.88 -5.19
CA ARG A 213 5.34 -0.61 -4.80
C ARG A 213 5.23 0.52 -5.85
N GLY A 214 4.12 0.55 -6.60
CA GLY A 214 3.88 1.53 -7.67
C GLY A 214 4.17 1.04 -9.08
N VAL A 215 4.98 -0.01 -9.26
CA VAL A 215 5.54 -0.42 -10.56
C VAL A 215 4.83 -1.67 -11.11
N THR A 216 4.62 -1.71 -12.43
CA THR A 216 4.17 -2.87 -13.23
C THR A 216 5.36 -3.44 -14.03
N PRO A 217 6.29 -4.17 -13.39
CA PRO A 217 7.59 -4.51 -13.96
C PRO A 217 7.49 -5.46 -15.16
N VAL A 218 8.23 -5.15 -16.22
CA VAL A 218 8.44 -6.02 -17.39
C VAL A 218 9.68 -6.89 -17.20
N LEU A 219 9.48 -8.21 -17.19
CA LEU A 219 10.50 -9.23 -17.01
C LEU A 219 10.81 -9.89 -18.37
N PRO A 220 11.93 -9.55 -19.04
CA PRO A 220 12.38 -10.27 -20.23
C PRO A 220 12.77 -11.72 -19.88
N PRO A 221 13.03 -12.59 -20.88
CA PRO A 221 13.58 -13.92 -20.66
C PRO A 221 14.81 -13.89 -19.76
N LYS A 222 14.86 -14.78 -18.77
CA LYS A 222 15.87 -14.86 -17.70
C LYS A 222 15.98 -13.60 -16.82
N GLY A 223 15.09 -12.63 -16.99
CA GLY A 223 15.03 -11.41 -16.21
C GLY A 223 14.57 -11.64 -14.77
N GLU A 224 15.12 -10.84 -13.86
CA GLU A 224 14.84 -10.92 -12.43
C GLU A 224 14.51 -9.52 -11.87
N TRP A 225 13.59 -9.46 -10.91
CA TRP A 225 13.28 -8.24 -10.16
C TRP A 225 12.87 -8.58 -8.72
N THR A 226 13.21 -7.72 -7.77
CA THR A 226 12.82 -7.88 -6.36
C THR A 226 12.17 -6.60 -5.84
N TYR A 227 11.09 -6.72 -5.07
CA TYR A 227 10.62 -5.62 -4.21
C TYR A 227 10.58 -6.02 -2.74
N GLU A 228 10.57 -4.98 -1.91
CA GLU A 228 10.50 -5.00 -0.45
C GLU A 228 9.23 -4.27 -0.02
N SER A 229 8.49 -4.81 0.95
CA SER A 229 7.32 -4.17 1.55
C SER A 229 7.14 -4.59 3.01
N GLY A 230 6.34 -3.83 3.77
CA GLY A 230 6.04 -4.10 5.18
C GLY A 230 4.65 -4.72 5.40
N THR A 231 4.48 -5.36 6.55
CA THR A 231 3.19 -5.74 7.13
C THR A 231 3.29 -5.78 8.66
N SER A 232 2.16 -5.73 9.36
CA SER A 232 2.09 -5.81 10.82
C SER A 232 0.94 -6.70 11.29
N LEU A 233 1.12 -7.39 12.41
CA LEU A 233 0.10 -8.18 13.09
C LEU A 233 0.08 -7.83 14.59
N ASP A 234 -1.07 -8.03 15.23
CA ASP A 234 -1.21 -7.89 16.69
C ASP A 234 -0.78 -9.17 17.45
N THR A 235 -0.24 -10.16 16.73
CA THR A 235 0.24 -11.45 17.26
C THR A 235 1.72 -11.66 16.91
N PRO A 236 2.51 -12.36 17.76
CA PRO A 236 3.94 -12.59 17.53
C PRO A 236 4.27 -13.43 16.30
N TYR A 237 3.27 -14.11 15.74
CA TYR A 237 3.40 -14.80 14.47
C TYR A 237 2.07 -14.81 13.72
N GLY A 238 2.12 -15.23 12.47
CA GLY A 238 0.99 -15.41 11.58
C GLY A 238 1.47 -15.97 10.25
N SER A 239 0.68 -15.80 9.20
CA SER A 239 1.05 -16.23 7.85
C SER A 239 0.69 -15.20 6.80
N MET A 240 1.38 -15.26 5.67
CA MET A 240 0.97 -14.57 4.45
C MET A 240 0.98 -15.52 3.25
N HIS A 241 0.05 -15.31 2.32
CA HIS A 241 0.01 -15.95 1.01
C HIS A 241 -0.68 -15.02 0.01
N GLY A 242 -0.54 -15.28 -1.29
CA GLY A 242 -1.07 -14.34 -2.28
C GLY A 242 -0.93 -14.79 -3.72
N SER A 243 -1.19 -13.85 -4.62
CA SER A 243 -1.00 -14.04 -6.06
C SER A 243 -0.63 -12.73 -6.75
N PHE A 244 -0.01 -12.86 -7.92
CA PHE A 244 0.30 -11.76 -8.83
C PHE A 244 -0.26 -12.09 -10.21
N GLN A 245 -0.96 -11.14 -10.81
CA GLN A 245 -1.43 -11.28 -12.19
C GLN A 245 -0.34 -10.84 -13.16
N PHE A 246 -0.13 -11.65 -14.20
CA PHE A 246 0.85 -11.47 -15.25
C PHE A 246 0.18 -11.49 -16.61
N ASP A 247 0.71 -10.66 -17.52
CA ASP A 247 0.44 -10.75 -18.96
C ASP A 247 1.71 -11.18 -19.70
N LEU A 248 1.54 -12.08 -20.67
CA LEU A 248 2.50 -12.33 -21.73
C LEU A 248 2.46 -11.17 -22.73
N LEU A 249 3.63 -10.62 -23.05
CA LEU A 249 3.74 -9.54 -24.05
C LEU A 249 3.91 -10.11 -25.47
N GLN A 250 4.48 -11.32 -25.60
CA GLN A 250 4.73 -12.00 -26.87
C GLN A 250 4.15 -13.43 -26.92
N GLY A 251 3.68 -13.85 -28.10
CA GLY A 251 3.91 -15.19 -28.68
C GLY A 251 3.53 -16.48 -27.93
N GLY A 252 2.26 -16.70 -27.57
CA GLY A 252 1.79 -17.99 -27.04
C GLY A 252 0.45 -18.48 -27.59
N HIS A 253 0.27 -19.81 -27.68
CA HIS A 253 -1.05 -20.44 -27.83
C HIS A 253 -1.65 -20.71 -26.44
N GLY A 254 -2.59 -19.87 -26.00
CA GLY A 254 -3.25 -19.96 -24.70
C GLY A 254 -3.69 -18.60 -24.19
N PRO A 255 -4.27 -18.50 -22.98
CA PRO A 255 -4.61 -17.20 -22.38
C PRO A 255 -3.35 -16.37 -22.21
N ARG A 256 -3.39 -15.11 -22.68
CA ARG A 256 -2.30 -14.14 -22.54
C ARG A 256 -1.99 -13.82 -21.08
N SER A 257 -3.00 -13.86 -20.24
CA SER A 257 -2.92 -13.53 -18.82
C SER A 257 -2.87 -14.78 -17.95
N PHE A 258 -2.19 -14.72 -16.81
CA PHE A 258 -2.14 -15.80 -15.82
C PHE A 258 -1.85 -15.27 -14.41
N SER A 259 -2.21 -16.08 -13.41
CA SER A 259 -2.01 -15.78 -11.99
C SER A 259 -0.87 -16.64 -11.43
N ALA A 260 0.24 -16.03 -11.02
CA ALA A 260 1.33 -16.71 -10.31
C ALA A 260 1.10 -16.64 -8.80
N ARG A 261 1.19 -17.78 -8.10
CA ARG A 261 0.87 -17.89 -6.66
C ARG A 261 2.11 -17.75 -5.79
N VAL A 262 1.95 -17.12 -4.63
CA VAL A 262 2.89 -17.22 -3.51
C VAL A 262 2.29 -18.16 -2.49
N GLY A 263 2.94 -19.31 -2.32
CA GLY A 263 2.58 -20.30 -1.32
C GLY A 263 2.78 -19.74 0.09
N ARG A 264 2.00 -20.26 1.03
CA ARG A 264 1.90 -19.77 2.39
C ARG A 264 3.24 -19.85 3.14
N LEU A 265 3.65 -18.73 3.71
CA LEU A 265 4.84 -18.60 4.56
C LEU A 265 4.50 -17.98 5.91
N ALA A 266 5.29 -18.31 6.92
CA ALA A 266 5.19 -17.73 8.24
C ALA A 266 5.68 -16.27 8.28
N LEU A 267 4.91 -15.44 8.96
CA LEU A 267 5.38 -14.22 9.59
C LEU A 267 5.76 -14.63 11.02
N SER A 268 7.05 -14.57 11.34
CA SER A 268 7.62 -15.19 12.53
C SER A 268 8.56 -14.22 13.24
N ASP A 269 8.36 -14.00 14.53
CA ASP A 269 9.18 -13.14 15.40
C ASP A 269 10.59 -13.70 15.66
N ASP A 270 10.69 -15.01 15.85
CA ASP A 270 11.95 -15.74 16.08
C ASP A 270 12.61 -16.26 14.79
N GLY A 271 12.01 -15.99 13.63
CA GLY A 271 12.48 -16.41 12.31
C GLY A 271 12.32 -17.91 12.01
N ARG A 272 11.72 -18.68 12.93
CA ARG A 272 11.48 -20.13 12.77
C ARG A 272 10.16 -20.39 12.05
N ALA A 273 9.99 -21.63 11.58
CA ALA A 273 8.72 -22.09 11.08
C ALA A 273 7.64 -22.07 12.18
N LYS A 274 6.40 -21.74 11.81
CA LYS A 274 5.27 -21.64 12.74
C LYS A 274 4.07 -22.43 12.18
N GLU A 275 3.38 -23.16 13.04
CA GLU A 275 2.06 -23.68 12.72
C GLU A 275 1.05 -22.52 12.79
N VAL A 276 0.26 -22.32 11.73
CA VAL A 276 -0.73 -21.24 11.67
C VAL A 276 -2.03 -21.80 11.10
N PRO A 277 -3.19 -21.64 11.76
CA PRO A 277 -4.47 -22.13 11.21
C PRO A 277 -4.78 -21.47 9.87
N CYS A 278 -5.35 -22.20 8.91
CA CYS A 278 -5.86 -21.59 7.68
C CYS A 278 -7.08 -20.71 7.97
N VAL A 279 -7.34 -19.72 7.11
CA VAL A 279 -8.53 -18.87 7.22
C VAL A 279 -9.78 -19.71 7.01
N ASP A 280 -10.82 -19.49 7.81
CA ASP A 280 -12.16 -19.97 7.47
C ASP A 280 -12.64 -19.27 6.19
N GLU A 281 -12.57 -20.01 5.07
CA GLU A 281 -12.98 -19.56 3.72
C GLU A 281 -14.49 -19.26 3.61
N ALA A 282 -15.27 -19.42 4.68
CA ALA A 282 -16.71 -19.20 4.80
C ALA A 282 -17.16 -17.71 4.74
N LYS A 283 -16.41 -16.87 3.99
CA LYS A 283 -16.69 -15.45 3.73
C LYS A 283 -16.93 -15.17 2.25
N GLU A 284 -17.51 -16.14 1.54
CA GLU A 284 -18.08 -15.90 0.22
C GLU A 284 -19.10 -14.74 0.29
N GLY A 285 -18.96 -13.74 -0.58
CA GLY A 285 -19.75 -12.52 -0.52
C GLY A 285 -19.24 -11.45 0.46
N MET A 286 -18.00 -11.51 0.97
CA MET A 286 -17.34 -10.39 1.66
C MET A 286 -16.32 -9.70 0.75
N LEU A 287 -16.22 -8.37 0.85
CA LEU A 287 -15.27 -7.53 0.10
C LEU A 287 -14.21 -6.90 1.04
N PRO A 288 -12.92 -6.92 0.65
CA PRO A 288 -11.86 -6.21 1.37
C PRO A 288 -11.99 -4.67 1.23
N LEU A 289 -11.35 -3.92 2.13
CA LEU A 289 -11.30 -2.44 2.05
C LEU A 289 -10.39 -1.90 0.92
N THR A 290 -9.81 -2.79 0.10
CA THR A 290 -8.93 -2.47 -1.03
C THR A 290 -9.43 -3.17 -2.28
N SER A 291 -9.26 -2.56 -3.45
CA SER A 291 -9.66 -3.15 -4.72
C SER A 291 -8.60 -2.95 -5.80
N VAL A 292 -8.63 -3.80 -6.83
CA VAL A 292 -7.84 -3.61 -8.04
C VAL A 292 -8.55 -4.25 -9.22
N LEU A 293 -8.57 -3.55 -10.35
CA LEU A 293 -9.02 -4.08 -11.63
C LEU A 293 -8.08 -3.59 -12.73
N SER A 294 -7.91 -4.39 -13.77
CA SER A 294 -7.17 -4.04 -14.98
C SER A 294 -8.13 -4.18 -16.15
N VAL A 295 -8.51 -3.07 -16.76
CA VAL A 295 -9.27 -3.03 -18.01
C VAL A 295 -8.28 -2.62 -19.09
N GLU A 296 -8.05 -3.48 -20.07
CA GLU A 296 -7.15 -3.16 -21.19
C GLU A 296 -5.76 -2.65 -20.75
N ARG A 297 -5.23 -3.22 -19.65
CA ARG A 297 -3.93 -2.90 -19.05
C ARG A 297 -3.82 -1.44 -18.55
N VAL A 298 -4.94 -0.72 -18.47
CA VAL A 298 -5.12 0.43 -17.58
C VAL A 298 -5.60 -0.11 -16.23
N ILE A 299 -4.76 0.04 -15.21
CA ILE A 299 -4.96 -0.62 -13.92
C ILE A 299 -5.28 0.41 -12.86
N LEU A 300 -6.43 0.24 -12.22
CA LEU A 300 -6.90 1.08 -11.14
C LEU A 300 -7.00 0.20 -9.89
N GLY A 301 -6.42 0.65 -8.78
CA GLY A 301 -6.73 0.08 -7.49
C GLY A 301 -6.89 1.14 -6.42
N GLY A 302 -7.91 0.95 -5.60
CA GLY A 302 -8.33 1.90 -4.58
C GLY A 302 -8.28 1.31 -3.18
N ARG A 303 -8.26 2.20 -2.20
CA ARG A 303 -8.61 1.91 -0.81
C ARG A 303 -9.42 3.07 -0.26
N ALA A 304 -10.30 2.81 0.69
CA ALA A 304 -11.09 3.85 1.35
C ALA A 304 -11.04 3.70 2.88
N GLU A 305 -10.72 4.78 3.58
CA GLU A 305 -10.65 4.84 5.04
C GLU A 305 -11.69 5.80 5.61
N PHE A 306 -12.34 5.43 6.71
CA PHE A 306 -13.29 6.31 7.37
C PHE A 306 -12.60 7.54 7.95
N SER A 307 -13.10 8.72 7.54
CA SER A 307 -12.58 10.02 7.98
C SER A 307 -13.43 10.61 9.11
N ARG A 308 -14.73 10.80 8.89
CA ARG A 308 -15.62 11.47 9.84
C ARG A 308 -17.10 11.22 9.58
N LYS A 309 -17.94 11.49 10.57
CA LYS A 309 -19.40 11.61 10.40
C LYS A 309 -19.82 13.08 10.43
N LYS A 310 -20.60 13.55 9.46
CA LYS A 310 -21.11 14.93 9.39
C LYS A 310 -22.50 14.96 8.75
N ALA A 311 -23.45 15.67 9.36
CA ALA A 311 -24.82 15.82 8.87
C ALA A 311 -25.49 14.47 8.49
N GLY A 312 -25.41 13.47 9.37
CA GLY A 312 -25.97 12.13 9.17
C GLY A 312 -25.14 11.20 8.28
N LYS A 313 -24.29 11.73 7.38
CA LYS A 313 -23.45 10.96 6.45
C LYS A 313 -22.10 10.58 7.06
N TYR A 314 -21.57 9.44 6.61
CA TYR A 314 -20.22 8.95 6.91
C TYR A 314 -19.33 9.25 5.71
N TYR A 315 -18.18 9.89 5.93
CA TYR A 315 -17.24 10.30 4.89
C TYR A 315 -16.01 9.41 4.93
N PHE A 316 -15.55 9.01 3.75
CA PHE A 316 -14.41 8.12 3.54
C PHE A 316 -13.42 8.78 2.60
N GLN A 317 -12.16 8.87 3.04
CA GLN A 317 -11.06 9.35 2.21
C GLN A 317 -10.57 8.18 1.36
N TYR A 318 -10.51 8.36 0.05
CA TYR A 318 -9.95 7.36 -0.87
C TYR A 318 -8.53 7.75 -1.29
N ASP A 319 -7.71 6.73 -1.50
CA ASP A 319 -6.46 6.77 -2.29
C ASP A 319 -6.67 5.79 -3.45
N VAL A 320 -6.64 6.30 -4.68
CA VAL A 320 -6.68 5.49 -5.90
C VAL A 320 -5.40 5.68 -6.68
N GLN A 321 -4.75 4.56 -6.99
CA GLN A 321 -3.56 4.50 -7.83
C GLN A 321 -3.93 4.05 -9.24
N PHE A 322 -3.52 4.85 -10.22
CA PHE A 322 -3.59 4.58 -11.65
C PHE A 322 -2.24 4.10 -12.15
N ASN A 323 -2.23 3.04 -12.95
CA ASN A 323 -1.05 2.54 -13.65
C ASN A 323 -1.39 2.32 -15.13
N ASN A 324 -0.65 2.96 -16.02
CA ASN A 324 -0.72 2.66 -17.45
C ASN A 324 0.30 1.56 -17.77
N ALA A 325 -0.12 0.29 -17.89
CA ALA A 325 0.76 -0.80 -18.28
C ALA A 325 0.89 -0.96 -19.82
N ARG A 326 0.46 0.02 -20.62
CA ARG A 326 0.56 0.01 -22.09
C ARG A 326 1.88 0.65 -22.57
N ASP A 327 2.16 0.47 -23.87
CA ASP A 327 3.22 1.13 -24.65
C ASP A 327 2.76 2.48 -25.22
N SER A 328 1.47 2.81 -25.12
CA SER A 328 0.90 4.08 -25.54
C SER A 328 0.41 4.92 -24.37
N ASP A 329 0.37 6.23 -24.58
CA ASP A 329 -0.16 7.20 -23.62
C ASP A 329 -1.69 7.07 -23.50
N VAL A 330 -2.23 7.42 -22.34
CA VAL A 330 -3.68 7.46 -22.09
C VAL A 330 -4.06 8.78 -21.43
N ASP A 331 -5.27 9.30 -21.69
CA ASP A 331 -5.82 10.46 -20.99
C ASP A 331 -7.01 10.07 -20.13
N VAL A 332 -7.00 10.42 -18.84
CA VAL A 332 -8.18 10.23 -17.99
C VAL A 332 -9.11 11.45 -18.13
N LEU A 333 -10.26 11.24 -18.77
CA LEU A 333 -11.18 12.29 -19.23
C LEU A 333 -12.21 12.69 -18.16
N SER A 334 -12.77 11.72 -17.45
CA SER A 334 -13.81 11.97 -16.43
C SER A 334 -13.88 10.84 -15.40
N HIS A 335 -14.52 11.13 -14.27
CA HIS A 335 -14.73 10.19 -13.17
C HIS A 335 -16.22 10.14 -12.76
N LEU A 336 -16.61 9.00 -12.22
CA LEU A 336 -17.88 8.71 -11.56
C LEU A 336 -17.58 7.87 -10.31
N TRP A 337 -18.10 8.30 -9.17
CA TRP A 337 -18.02 7.58 -7.91
C TRP A 337 -19.41 7.15 -7.47
N GLU A 338 -19.57 5.85 -7.27
CA GLU A 338 -20.79 5.24 -6.77
C GLU A 338 -20.54 4.58 -5.40
N VAL A 339 -21.52 4.69 -4.51
CA VAL A 339 -21.55 4.02 -3.22
C VAL A 339 -22.83 3.22 -3.11
N VAL A 340 -22.70 1.93 -2.81
CA VAL A 340 -23.82 1.07 -2.43
C VAL A 340 -23.82 0.99 -0.91
N ASP A 341 -24.91 1.45 -0.29
CA ASP A 341 -25.03 1.48 1.16
C ASP A 341 -25.36 0.11 1.76
N SER A 342 -25.31 -0.04 3.08
CA SER A 342 -25.58 -1.34 3.75
C SER A 342 -27.02 -1.86 3.62
N LYS A 343 -27.89 -1.20 2.84
CA LYS A 343 -29.24 -1.64 2.47
C LYS A 343 -29.34 -2.00 0.98
N GLY A 344 -28.21 -1.99 0.25
CA GLY A 344 -28.17 -2.20 -1.19
C GLY A 344 -28.62 -0.99 -2.02
N GLN A 345 -28.79 0.19 -1.42
CA GLN A 345 -29.18 1.39 -2.19
C GLN A 345 -27.94 2.06 -2.78
N ARG A 346 -28.00 2.32 -4.09
CA ARG A 346 -26.92 2.94 -4.89
C ARG A 346 -27.05 4.46 -4.87
N HIS A 347 -25.93 5.14 -4.64
CA HIS A 347 -25.83 6.60 -4.59
C HIS A 347 -24.66 7.06 -5.47
N THR A 348 -24.92 7.98 -6.42
CA THR A 348 -23.85 8.74 -7.09
C THR A 348 -23.34 9.80 -6.12
N VAL A 349 -22.05 9.77 -5.78
CA VAL A 349 -21.48 10.59 -4.70
C VAL A 349 -20.48 11.64 -5.16
N SER A 350 -19.90 11.46 -6.35
CA SER A 350 -19.10 12.45 -7.08
C SER A 350 -19.08 12.08 -8.57
N GLU A 351 -19.19 13.05 -9.46
CA GLU A 351 -19.02 12.86 -10.90
C GLU A 351 -18.46 14.13 -11.54
N GLY A 352 -17.81 14.01 -12.69
CA GLY A 352 -17.39 15.15 -13.50
C GLY A 352 -16.11 14.92 -14.30
N PRO A 353 -15.62 15.97 -15.00
CA PRO A 353 -14.39 15.89 -15.79
C PRO A 353 -13.13 15.74 -14.94
N GLY A 354 -12.10 15.16 -15.55
CA GLY A 354 -10.83 14.82 -14.92
C GLY A 354 -10.89 13.64 -13.94
N VAL A 355 -9.79 13.42 -13.24
CA VAL A 355 -9.59 12.29 -12.29
C VAL A 355 -10.30 12.46 -10.93
N GLY A 356 -10.96 13.59 -10.71
CA GLY A 356 -11.63 13.90 -9.45
C GLY A 356 -10.68 14.20 -8.29
N GLY A 357 -11.20 14.10 -7.06
CA GLY A 357 -10.40 14.26 -5.84
C GLY A 357 -9.69 15.61 -5.74
N ALA A 358 -8.37 15.58 -5.63
CA ALA A 358 -7.49 16.76 -5.60
C ALA A 358 -7.30 17.46 -6.98
N TYR A 359 -7.63 16.79 -8.10
CA TYR A 359 -7.43 17.29 -9.47
C TYR A 359 -8.76 17.41 -10.24
N LYS A 360 -9.80 17.94 -9.57
CA LYS A 360 -11.11 18.14 -10.19
C LYS A 360 -11.02 19.01 -11.44
N HIS A 361 -11.75 18.61 -12.48
CA HIS A 361 -11.86 19.32 -13.75
C HIS A 361 -10.57 19.39 -14.59
N GLN A 362 -9.53 18.61 -14.24
CA GLN A 362 -8.31 18.49 -15.04
C GLN A 362 -8.22 17.10 -15.67
N GLU A 363 -8.31 17.03 -17.00
CA GLU A 363 -7.89 15.85 -17.76
C GLU A 363 -6.43 15.54 -17.45
N ARG A 364 -6.11 14.27 -17.23
CA ARG A 364 -4.76 13.86 -16.84
C ARG A 364 -4.14 12.95 -17.90
N PRO A 365 -3.21 13.46 -18.73
CA PRO A 365 -2.38 12.59 -19.55
C PRO A 365 -1.49 11.73 -18.65
N LEU A 366 -1.40 10.45 -18.97
CA LEU A 366 -0.58 9.46 -18.31
C LEU A 366 0.22 8.69 -19.37
N ARG A 367 1.54 8.83 -19.34
CA ARG A 367 2.40 8.23 -20.37
C ARG A 367 2.44 6.71 -20.25
N ALA A 368 2.88 6.06 -21.32
CA ALA A 368 3.22 4.63 -21.33
C ALA A 368 4.09 4.23 -20.13
N GLY A 369 3.64 3.27 -19.33
CA GLY A 369 4.32 2.76 -18.12
C GLY A 369 4.21 3.61 -16.85
N ASP A 370 3.87 4.89 -16.96
CA ASP A 370 3.81 5.81 -15.81
C ASP A 370 2.63 5.46 -14.86
N ALA A 371 2.70 5.94 -13.63
CA ALA A 371 1.63 5.86 -12.64
C ALA A 371 1.34 7.21 -11.97
N PHE A 372 0.15 7.35 -11.38
CA PHE A 372 -0.13 8.44 -10.45
C PHE A 372 -1.13 8.01 -9.37
N ARG A 373 -1.27 8.84 -8.33
CA ARG A 373 -2.33 8.71 -7.32
C ARG A 373 -3.25 9.91 -7.31
N VAL A 374 -4.52 9.65 -7.04
CA VAL A 374 -5.52 10.66 -6.71
C VAL A 374 -6.12 10.34 -5.35
N ASN A 375 -6.16 11.36 -4.50
CA ASN A 375 -6.82 11.30 -3.21
C ASN A 375 -8.08 12.17 -3.25
N GLY A 376 -9.11 11.76 -2.53
CA GLY A 376 -10.37 12.51 -2.45
C GLY A 376 -11.31 11.93 -1.41
N GLU A 377 -12.56 12.38 -1.44
CA GLU A 377 -13.55 11.97 -0.44
C GLU A 377 -14.87 11.56 -1.08
N ILE A 378 -15.43 10.47 -0.58
CA ILE A 378 -16.77 9.95 -0.88
C ILE A 378 -17.59 9.86 0.42
N TRP A 379 -18.90 9.64 0.31
CA TRP A 379 -19.79 9.54 1.47
C TRP A 379 -20.77 8.38 1.34
N SER A 380 -21.19 7.81 2.48
CA SER A 380 -22.28 6.84 2.59
C SER A 380 -23.34 7.33 3.59
N PRO A 381 -24.63 7.04 3.39
CA PRO A 381 -25.65 7.26 4.43
C PRO A 381 -25.55 6.25 5.59
N THR A 382 -24.79 5.16 5.44
CA THR A 382 -24.67 4.08 6.42
C THR A 382 -23.21 3.89 6.89
N ARG A 383 -23.01 3.18 8.02
CA ARG A 383 -21.66 2.93 8.59
C ARG A 383 -20.82 2.01 7.72
N ALA A 384 -21.44 1.14 6.93
CA ALA A 384 -20.76 0.21 6.04
C ALA A 384 -21.38 0.27 4.64
N GLY A 385 -20.67 -0.19 3.62
CA GLY A 385 -21.15 -0.20 2.24
C GLY A 385 -20.05 -0.67 1.30
N ASN A 386 -20.26 -0.50 0.00
CA ASN A 386 -19.22 -0.70 -1.01
C ASN A 386 -19.07 0.57 -1.85
N ALA A 387 -17.89 0.80 -2.39
CA ALA A 387 -17.61 1.91 -3.30
C ALA A 387 -16.94 1.43 -4.58
N GLN A 388 -17.22 2.14 -5.68
CA GLN A 388 -16.54 1.95 -6.94
C GLN A 388 -16.27 3.31 -7.62
N GLY A 389 -15.07 3.46 -8.18
CA GLY A 389 -14.71 4.57 -9.04
C GLY A 389 -14.62 4.09 -10.49
N THR A 390 -15.41 4.69 -11.37
CA THR A 390 -15.41 4.48 -12.83
C THR A 390 -14.81 5.70 -13.52
N PHE A 391 -13.91 5.48 -14.46
CA PHE A 391 -13.17 6.54 -15.14
C PHE A 391 -13.18 6.29 -16.64
N ARG A 392 -13.55 7.31 -17.43
CA ARG A 392 -13.38 7.25 -18.88
C ARG A 392 -11.95 7.60 -19.22
N VAL A 393 -11.31 6.73 -20.00
CA VAL A 393 -9.91 6.83 -20.37
C VAL A 393 -9.79 6.72 -21.89
N LEU A 394 -9.24 7.75 -22.53
CA LEU A 394 -8.88 7.71 -23.94
C LEU A 394 -7.53 7.01 -24.08
N ILE A 395 -7.49 5.90 -24.81
CA ILE A 395 -6.24 5.27 -25.22
C ILE A 395 -5.75 5.97 -26.48
N ARG A 396 -4.56 6.56 -26.45
CA ARG A 396 -3.93 7.14 -27.64
C ARG A 396 -3.30 6.05 -28.49
N GLY A 397 -3.42 6.19 -29.80
CA GLY A 397 -2.86 5.28 -30.81
C GLY A 397 -3.28 5.69 -32.22
N GLU A 398 -2.94 4.87 -33.21
CA GLU A 398 -3.39 5.05 -34.60
C GLU A 398 -4.92 5.02 -34.68
N GLU A 399 -5.56 4.10 -33.98
CA GLU A 399 -7.00 4.06 -33.71
C GLU A 399 -7.27 4.38 -32.23
N SER A 400 -7.32 5.67 -31.90
CA SER A 400 -7.61 6.12 -30.54
C SER A 400 -9.07 5.88 -30.17
N HIS A 401 -9.34 5.31 -28.99
CA HIS A 401 -10.67 4.93 -28.52
C HIS A 401 -10.80 5.08 -26.99
N GLU A 402 -12.02 5.21 -26.50
CA GLU A 402 -12.32 5.33 -25.07
C GLU A 402 -12.64 3.97 -24.44
N ILE A 403 -12.17 3.76 -23.21
CA ILE A 403 -12.55 2.64 -22.34
C ILE A 403 -13.12 3.16 -21.01
N GLU A 404 -13.91 2.32 -20.33
CA GLU A 404 -14.27 2.53 -18.93
C GLU A 404 -13.33 1.75 -18.01
N ALA A 405 -12.28 2.41 -17.54
CA ALA A 405 -11.41 1.86 -16.50
C ALA A 405 -12.08 2.04 -15.14
N ARG A 406 -12.28 0.96 -14.38
CA ARG A 406 -12.95 0.98 -13.07
C ARG A 406 -12.00 0.49 -11.98
N THR A 407 -12.23 0.89 -10.73
CA THR A 407 -11.82 0.06 -9.59
C THR A 407 -12.73 -1.17 -9.54
N ASP A 408 -12.27 -2.29 -8.97
CA ASP A 408 -13.19 -3.28 -8.42
C ASP A 408 -13.91 -2.68 -7.18
N PHE A 409 -14.99 -3.30 -6.70
CA PHE A 409 -15.70 -2.83 -5.51
C PHE A 409 -14.79 -2.95 -4.27
N MET A 410 -14.63 -1.85 -3.53
CA MET A 410 -13.97 -1.86 -2.22
C MET A 410 -14.99 -1.70 -1.10
N GLY A 411 -14.73 -2.36 0.02
CA GLY A 411 -15.48 -2.19 1.24
C GLY A 411 -15.32 -0.79 1.85
N LEU A 412 -16.42 -0.26 2.39
CA LEU A 412 -16.44 0.91 3.27
C LEU A 412 -16.82 0.46 4.68
N SER A 413 -16.02 0.83 5.69
CA SER A 413 -16.33 0.60 7.10
C SER A 413 -15.98 1.82 7.95
N ALA A 414 -16.97 2.32 8.71
CA ALA A 414 -16.78 3.30 9.78
C ALA A 414 -16.35 2.65 11.11
N ASP A 415 -15.91 1.40 11.05
CA ASP A 415 -15.29 0.65 12.14
C ASP A 415 -13.86 0.31 11.74
N LYS A 416 -12.91 0.55 12.63
CA LYS A 416 -11.46 0.45 12.35
C LYS A 416 -10.95 -0.99 12.40
N ASP A 417 -11.63 -1.85 13.15
CA ASP A 417 -11.21 -3.23 13.38
C ASP A 417 -11.78 -4.19 12.31
N ILE A 418 -12.59 -3.66 11.38
CA ILE A 418 -13.19 -4.41 10.28
C ILE A 418 -12.27 -4.37 9.06
N THR A 419 -11.79 -5.54 8.65
CA THR A 419 -10.95 -5.72 7.45
C THR A 419 -11.78 -6.01 6.19
N HIS A 420 -13.03 -6.44 6.35
CA HIS A 420 -13.94 -6.88 5.29
C HIS A 420 -15.40 -6.54 5.61
N VAL A 421 -16.18 -6.18 4.61
CA VAL A 421 -17.63 -5.93 4.74
C VAL A 421 -18.42 -6.79 3.76
N PRO A 422 -19.72 -7.04 3.98
CA PRO A 422 -20.54 -7.73 2.99
C PRO A 422 -20.52 -7.03 1.62
N ASN A 423 -20.64 -7.82 0.57
CA ASN A 423 -21.00 -7.33 -0.75
C ASN A 423 -22.49 -7.01 -0.75
N PHE A 424 -22.82 -5.72 -0.69
CA PHE A 424 -24.18 -5.20 -0.73
C PHE A 424 -24.68 -4.98 -2.17
N VAL A 425 -23.86 -5.26 -3.20
CA VAL A 425 -24.25 -5.22 -4.61
C VAL A 425 -25.12 -6.44 -4.93
N SER A 426 -26.41 -6.19 -5.19
CA SER A 426 -27.43 -7.22 -5.39
C SER A 426 -27.71 -7.60 -6.85
N ASP A 427 -27.04 -6.96 -7.82
CA ASP A 427 -27.29 -7.15 -9.26
C ASP A 427 -26.24 -8.03 -9.93
N PRO A 428 -26.61 -9.21 -10.50
CA PRO A 428 -25.69 -10.06 -11.25
C PRO A 428 -25.06 -9.38 -12.46
N ASN A 429 -25.75 -8.41 -13.08
CA ASN A 429 -25.29 -7.73 -14.30
C ASN A 429 -24.10 -6.78 -14.07
N PHE A 430 -23.66 -6.61 -12.81
CA PHE A 430 -22.53 -5.76 -12.44
C PHE A 430 -21.27 -6.56 -12.06
N ALA A 431 -21.34 -7.90 -12.04
CA ALA A 431 -20.24 -8.77 -11.59
C ALA A 431 -19.26 -9.21 -12.71
N GLY A 432 -19.51 -8.77 -13.95
CA GLY A 432 -18.68 -8.99 -15.14
C GLY A 432 -19.35 -8.44 -16.40
N SER A 433 -18.77 -7.38 -16.98
CA SER A 433 -19.02 -6.84 -18.32
C SER A 433 -17.77 -6.09 -18.79
#